data_AF-A0AAW8KYG6-F1
#
_entry.id   AF-A0AAW8KYG6-F1
#
_cell.length_a   1.000
_cell.length_b   1.000
_cell.length_c   1.000
_cell.angle_alpha   90.00
_cell.angle_beta   90.00
_cell.angle_gamma   90.00
#
_symmetry.space_group_name_H-M   'P 1'
#
loop_
_entity.id
_entity.type
_entity.pdbx_description
1 polymer ?
#
loop_
_entity_poly.entity_id
_entity_poly.type
_entity_poly.pdbx_seq_one_letter_code
_entity_poly.pdbx_strand_id
1 'polypeptide(L)'
;MNQEFNQKIILCIPGIWENHQALLHALLVNETGYIYAGSIIKSLTNEYYAEVEEYGNDPNVSEVFRSFSLGRFSESELKKIEQHNMVIY
;
A
#
# COMPACT_ATOMS: atom_id res chain seq x y z
N MET A 1 34.37 2.07 -8.79
CA MET A 1 33.34 2.66 -7.92
C MET A 1 32.03 2.02 -8.34
N ASN A 2 31.59 0.97 -7.63
CA ASN A 2 30.34 0.29 -7.93
C ASN A 2 29.21 1.18 -7.41
N GLN A 3 28.41 1.75 -8.30
CA GLN A 3 27.14 2.35 -7.91
C GLN A 3 26.20 1.21 -7.54
N GLU A 4 25.99 1.00 -6.24
CA GLU A 4 24.88 0.19 -5.77
C GLU A 4 23.59 0.88 -6.24
N PHE A 5 22.88 0.27 -7.18
CA PHE A 5 21.51 0.65 -7.50
C PHE A 5 20.64 0.33 -6.29
N ASN A 6 20.45 1.29 -5.40
CA ASN A 6 19.46 1.20 -4.34
C ASN A 6 18.07 1.34 -4.97
N GLN A 7 17.57 0.25 -5.58
CA GLN A 7 16.23 0.21 -6.15
C GLN A 7 15.20 0.24 -5.02
N LYS A 8 14.69 1.45 -4.72
CA LYS A 8 13.54 1.62 -3.85
C LYS A 8 12.30 1.12 -4.60
N ILE A 9 11.72 0.02 -4.13
CA ILE A 9 10.41 -0.46 -4.60
C ILE A 9 9.35 0.35 -3.87
N ILE A 10 8.46 1.00 -4.61
CA ILE A 10 7.29 1.71 -4.09
C ILE A 10 6.06 0.88 -4.44
N LEU A 11 5.19 0.63 -3.48
CA LEU A 11 4.00 -0.22 -3.65
C LEU A 11 2.74 0.62 -3.48
N CYS A 12 1.96 0.79 -4.55
CA CYS A 12 0.64 1.38 -4.45
C CYS A 12 -0.35 0.36 -3.87
N ILE A 13 -0.91 0.61 -2.69
CA ILE A 13 -1.91 -0.25 -2.05
C ILE A 13 -3.20 0.55 -1.84
N PRO A 14 -4.22 0.41 -2.71
CA PRO A 14 -5.52 1.01 -2.50
C PRO A 14 -6.30 0.25 -1.42
N GLY A 15 -7.03 0.98 -0.56
CA GLY A 15 -7.85 0.40 0.49
C GLY A 15 -9.13 1.17 0.79
N ILE A 16 -10.06 0.48 1.45
CA ILE A 16 -11.40 0.99 1.79
C ILE A 16 -11.41 1.85 3.07
N TRP A 17 -10.26 2.06 3.70
CA TRP A 17 -10.14 2.78 4.96
C TRP A 17 -10.67 4.22 4.80
N GLU A 18 -11.61 4.61 5.66
CA GLU A 18 -12.23 5.94 5.58
C GLU A 18 -11.29 7.07 5.98
N ASN A 19 -10.35 6.77 6.88
CA ASN A 19 -9.39 7.71 7.43
C ASN A 19 -8.22 6.95 8.09
N HIS A 20 -7.22 7.70 8.54
CA HIS A 20 -6.04 7.20 9.25
C HIS A 20 -6.37 6.26 10.42
N GLN A 21 -7.42 6.54 11.22
CA GLN A 21 -7.77 5.68 12.36
C GLN A 21 -8.28 4.30 11.90
N ALA A 22 -9.05 4.26 10.81
CA ALA A 22 -9.52 3.00 10.22
C ALA A 22 -8.34 2.17 9.67
N LEU A 23 -7.34 2.82 9.07
CA LEU A 23 -6.09 2.18 8.64
C LEU A 23 -5.32 1.61 9.83
N LEU A 24 -5.07 2.40 10.87
CA LEU A 24 -4.39 1.94 12.09
C LEU A 24 -5.09 0.74 12.71
N HIS A 25 -6.42 0.79 12.81
CA HIS A 25 -7.19 -0.32 13.34
C HIS A 25 -6.97 -1.60 12.51
N ALA A 26 -7.02 -1.51 11.18
CA ALA A 26 -6.78 -2.66 10.30
C ALA A 26 -5.37 -3.26 10.45
N LEU A 27 -4.35 -2.42 10.68
CA LEU A 27 -2.98 -2.84 10.94
C LEU A 27 -2.81 -3.53 12.31
N LEU A 28 -3.54 -3.08 13.33
CA LEU A 28 -3.41 -3.56 14.70
C LEU A 28 -4.28 -4.80 15.03
N VAL A 29 -5.38 -5.00 14.31
CA VAL A 29 -6.30 -6.14 14.56
C VAL A 29 -5.68 -7.48 14.15
N ASN A 30 -4.67 -7.46 13.27
CA ASN A 30 -4.03 -8.68 12.78
C ASN A 30 -2.64 -8.83 13.40
N GLU A 31 -2.33 -10.03 13.90
CA GLU A 31 -0.96 -10.39 14.26
C GLU A 31 -0.12 -10.57 12.99
N THR A 32 0.42 -9.46 12.47
CA THR A 32 1.16 -9.45 11.20
C THR A 32 2.65 -9.75 11.37
N GLY A 33 3.18 -9.68 12.60
CA GLY A 33 4.63 -9.70 12.85
C GLY A 33 5.32 -8.38 12.49
N TYR A 34 4.55 -7.31 12.30
CA TYR A 34 5.04 -5.96 12.05
C TYR A 34 4.50 -4.97 13.08
N ILE A 35 5.25 -3.89 13.30
CA ILE A 35 4.81 -2.73 14.08
C ILE A 35 4.69 -1.51 13.16
N TYR A 36 3.65 -0.71 13.38
CA TYR A 36 3.49 0.60 12.76
C TYR A 36 3.91 1.68 13.75
N ALA A 37 4.85 2.54 13.36
CA ALA A 37 5.40 3.61 14.20
C ALA A 37 5.53 4.91 13.39
N GLY A 38 4.58 5.83 13.58
CA GLY A 38 4.55 7.11 12.87
C GLY A 38 4.24 6.89 11.39
N SER A 39 5.27 6.79 10.55
CA SER A 39 5.17 6.56 9.11
C SER A 39 6.00 5.36 8.65
N ILE A 40 6.36 4.45 9.57
CA ILE A 40 7.21 3.29 9.30
C ILE A 40 6.49 2.01 9.72
N ILE A 41 6.49 1.01 8.85
CA ILE A 41 6.16 -0.38 9.18
C ILE A 41 7.47 -1.17 9.29
N LYS A 42 7.71 -1.79 10.46
CA LYS A 42 8.95 -2.52 10.78
C LYS A 42 8.66 -3.96 11.11
N SER A 43 9.41 -4.89 10.51
CA SER A 43 9.34 -6.32 10.88
C SER A 43 9.90 -6.53 12.29
N LEU A 44 9.20 -7.35 13.08
CA LEU A 44 9.63 -7.78 14.41
C LEU A 44 10.65 -8.94 14.36
N THR A 45 10.83 -9.59 13.21
CA THR A 45 11.63 -10.81 13.08
C THR A 45 12.93 -10.62 12.30
N ASN A 46 13.07 -9.52 11.55
CA ASN A 46 14.26 -9.20 10.76
C ASN A 46 14.42 -7.68 10.59
N GLU A 47 15.46 -7.25 9.87
CA GLU A 47 15.81 -5.83 9.69
C GLU A 47 14.93 -5.06 8.69
N TYR A 48 14.00 -5.72 7.99
CA TYR A 48 13.15 -5.07 7.00
C TYR A 48 12.25 -3.99 7.62
N TYR A 49 12.14 -2.87 6.91
CA TYR A 49 11.17 -1.80 7.15
C TYR A 49 10.70 -1.19 5.84
N ALA A 50 9.53 -0.57 5.88
CA ALA A 50 8.99 0.26 4.80
C ALA A 50 8.50 1.58 5.38
N GLU A 51 8.71 2.65 4.62
CA GLU A 51 8.03 3.93 4.86
C GLU A 51 6.61 3.81 4.30
N VAL A 52 5.66 4.50 4.94
CA VAL A 52 4.26 4.54 4.53
C VAL A 52 3.86 5.98 4.34
N GLU A 53 3.39 6.29 3.15
CA GLU A 53 2.75 7.57 2.84
C GLU A 53 1.26 7.38 2.58
N GLU A 54 0.43 8.12 3.31
CA GLU A 54 -1.03 8.03 3.22
C GLU A 54 -1.61 9.13 2.34
N TYR A 55 -2.45 8.74 1.39
CA TYR A 55 -3.20 9.64 0.54
C TYR A 55 -4.69 9.29 0.58
N GLY A 56 -5.54 10.27 0.28
CA GLY A 56 -6.96 10.03 0.06
C GLY A 56 -7.21 9.26 -1.24
N ASN A 57 -8.46 9.23 -1.68
CA ASN A 57 -8.83 8.66 -2.97
C ASN A 57 -8.02 9.31 -4.12
N ASP A 58 -7.41 8.47 -4.95
CA ASP A 58 -6.81 8.88 -6.21
C ASP A 58 -7.59 8.23 -7.37
N PRO A 59 -8.38 9.01 -8.13
CA PRO A 59 -9.22 8.46 -9.19
C PRO A 59 -8.43 7.76 -10.31
N ASN A 60 -7.12 8.00 -10.42
CA ASN A 60 -6.28 7.40 -11.46
C ASN A 60 -5.80 5.99 -11.11
N VAL A 61 -5.89 5.56 -9.85
CA VAL A 61 -5.31 4.27 -9.41
C VAL A 61 -5.91 3.08 -10.16
N SER A 62 -7.23 3.05 -10.36
CA SER A 62 -7.86 1.97 -11.13
C SER A 62 -7.33 1.90 -12.56
N GLU A 63 -7.18 3.05 -13.22
CA GLU A 63 -6.69 3.12 -14.60
C GLU A 63 -5.23 2.70 -14.71
N VAL A 64 -4.41 3.06 -13.71
CA VAL A 64 -3.02 2.59 -13.62
C VAL A 64 -2.99 1.07 -13.46
N PHE A 65 -3.80 0.50 -12.56
CA PHE A 65 -3.89 -0.96 -12.40
C PHE A 65 -4.38 -1.64 -13.69
N ARG A 66 -5.38 -1.07 -14.38
CA ARG A 66 -5.88 -1.56 -15.66
C ARG A 66 -4.79 -1.58 -16.74
N SER A 67 -4.04 -0.49 -16.85
CA SER A 67 -3.03 -0.30 -17.91
C SER A 67 -1.73 -1.07 -17.67
N PHE A 68 -1.27 -1.16 -16.43
CA PHE A 68 0.08 -1.66 -16.10
C PHE A 68 0.10 -3.05 -15.46
N SER A 69 -1.05 -3.62 -15.09
CA SER A 69 -1.09 -4.96 -14.48
C SER A 69 -0.94 -6.12 -15.46
N LEU A 70 -0.81 -5.86 -16.77
CA LEU A 70 -0.75 -6.91 -17.81
C LEU A 70 -1.95 -7.87 -17.75
N GLY A 71 -3.14 -7.35 -17.45
CA GLY A 71 -4.37 -8.13 -17.36
C GLY A 71 -4.43 -9.08 -16.15
N ARG A 72 -3.66 -8.82 -15.09
CA ARG A 72 -3.68 -9.63 -13.85
C ARG A 72 -4.93 -9.46 -12.99
N PHE A 73 -5.68 -8.38 -13.18
CA PHE A 73 -6.92 -8.12 -12.45
C PHE A 73 -8.13 -8.28 -13.36
N SER A 74 -9.16 -8.94 -12.86
CA SER A 74 -10.48 -8.98 -13.49
C SER A 74 -11.18 -7.62 -13.37
N GLU A 75 -12.17 -7.36 -14.23
CA GLU A 75 -13.02 -6.16 -14.13
C GLU A 75 -13.70 -6.02 -12.77
N SER A 76 -14.05 -7.14 -12.12
CA SER A 76 -14.65 -7.12 -10.79
C SER A 76 -13.68 -6.66 -9.70
N GLU A 77 -12.38 -6.95 -9.86
CA GLU A 77 -11.35 -6.51 -8.94
C GLU A 77 -10.99 -5.04 -9.20
N LEU A 78 -10.92 -4.64 -10.47
CA LEU A 78 -10.72 -3.25 -10.86
C LEU A 78 -11.85 -2.35 -10.32
N LYS A 79 -13.11 -2.79 -10.36
CA LYS A 79 -14.23 -2.07 -9.74
C LYS A 79 -14.12 -1.93 -8.22
N LYS A 80 -13.52 -2.91 -7.53
CA LYS A 80 -13.25 -2.78 -6.09
C LYS A 80 -12.14 -1.76 -5.84
N ILE A 81 -11.12 -1.75 -6.70
CA ILE A 81 -10.06 -0.74 -6.67
C ILE A 81 -10.66 0.65 -6.91
N GLU A 82 -11.61 0.84 -7.83
CA GLU A 82 -12.28 2.13 -8.05
C GLU A 82 -12.99 2.69 -6.80
N GLN A 83 -13.40 1.82 -5.88
CA GLN A 83 -14.13 2.18 -4.66
C GLN A 83 -13.21 2.41 -3.45
N HIS A 84 -11.89 2.49 -3.65
CA HIS A 84 -10.96 2.80 -2.56
C HIS A 84 -11.21 4.21 -2.01
N ASN A 85 -11.03 4.37 -0.70
CA ASN A 85 -11.14 5.66 -0.02
C ASN A 85 -9.76 6.28 0.23
N MET A 86 -8.74 5.43 0.34
CA MET A 86 -7.36 5.81 0.62
C MET A 86 -6.39 4.95 -0.18
N VAL A 87 -5.18 5.47 -0.37
CA VAL A 87 -4.06 4.77 -0.99
C VAL A 87 -2.84 4.94 -0.08
N ILE A 88 -2.08 3.86 0.08
CA ILE A 88 -0.76 3.94 0.72
C ILE A 88 0.35 3.61 -0.28
N TYR A 89 1.49 4.28 -0.12
CA TYR A 89 2.72 4.05 -0.90
C TYR A 89 3.90 3.69 0.00
#